data_AF-Q9U7L1-F1
#
_entry.id   AF-Q9U7L1-F1
#
_cell.length_a   1.000
_cell.length_b   1.000
_cell.length_c   1.000
_cell.angle_alpha   90.00
_cell.angle_beta   90.00
_cell.angle_gamma   90.00
#
_symmetry.space_group_name_H-M   'P 1'
#
loop_
_entity.id
_entity.type
_entity.pdbx_description
1 polymer ?
#
loop_
_entity_poly.entity_id
_entity_poly.type
_entity_poly.pdbx_seq_one_letter_code
_entity_poly.pdbx_strand_id
1 'polypeptide(L)' 'HHNLETIETTSTTKHDLLADVCLAAKYEGDSIKTHYTPYKHKYGDSASQLCTVL' A
#
# COMPACT_ATOMS: atom_id res chain seq x y z
N HIS A 1 12.71 6.12 -3.95
CA HIS A 1 11.34 6.43 -4.38
C HIS A 1 10.75 5.15 -4.93
N HIS A 2 9.62 4.69 -4.38
CA HIS A 2 8.95 3.46 -4.81
C HIS A 2 7.49 3.79 -5.09
N ASN A 3 7.23 4.36 -6.27
CA ASN A 3 5.92 4.81 -6.72
C ASN A 3 5.64 4.25 -8.11
N LEU A 4 4.38 3.93 -8.38
CA LEU A 4 3.96 3.35 -9.66
C LEU A 4 4.17 4.32 -10.85
N GLU A 5 4.40 5.61 -10.57
CA GLU A 5 4.61 6.66 -11.58
C GLU A 5 5.93 6.49 -12.37
N THR A 6 6.86 5.69 -11.86
CA THR A 6 8.17 5.46 -12.51
C THR A 6 8.29 4.07 -13.14
N ILE A 7 7.19 3.31 -13.19
CA ILE A 7 7.21 1.96 -13.77
C ILE A 7 7.26 2.06 -15.29
N GLU A 8 8.26 1.40 -15.88
CA GLU A 8 8.39 1.23 -17.33
C GLU A 8 7.26 0.31 -17.85
N THR A 9 6.14 0.92 -18.28
CA THR A 9 4.96 0.20 -18.80
C THR A 9 5.20 -0.46 -20.17
N THR A 10 6.35 -0.18 -20.79
CA THR A 10 6.81 -0.70 -22.07
C THR A 10 7.59 -2.00 -21.94
N SER A 11 7.99 -2.40 -20.72
CA SER A 11 8.66 -3.69 -20.49
C SER A 11 7.68 -4.84 -20.74
N THR A 12 7.98 -5.67 -21.73
CA THR A 12 7.10 -6.73 -22.27
C THR A 12 7.02 -7.97 -21.38
N THR A 13 7.76 -8.00 -20.27
CA THR A 13 7.82 -9.08 -19.29
C THR A 13 6.89 -8.79 -18.12
N LYS A 14 5.68 -9.37 -18.14
CA LYS A 14 4.65 -9.27 -17.08
C LYS A 14 5.17 -9.52 -15.65
N HIS A 15 6.29 -10.24 -15.50
CA HIS A 15 6.91 -10.55 -14.22
C HIS A 15 7.55 -9.32 -13.54
N ASP A 16 8.07 -8.36 -14.32
CA ASP A 16 8.73 -7.17 -13.77
C ASP A 16 7.68 -6.19 -13.22
N LEU A 17 6.59 -6.01 -13.96
CA LEU A 17 5.44 -5.20 -13.51
C LEU A 17 4.84 -5.74 -12.19
N LEU A 18 4.70 -7.07 -12.07
CA LEU A 18 4.17 -7.68 -10.84
C LEU A 18 5.11 -7.44 -9.65
N ALA A 19 6.43 -7.56 -9.87
CA ALA A 19 7.42 -7.29 -8.82
C ALA A 19 7.38 -5.82 -8.36
N ASP A 20 7.30 -4.89 -9.30
CA ASP A 20 7.22 -3.45 -8.99
C ASP A 20 5.93 -3.09 -8.25
N VAL A 21 4.80 -3.64 -8.67
CA VAL A 21 3.51 -3.46 -7.98
C VAL A 21 3.54 -4.05 -6.57
N CYS A 22 4.08 -5.26 -6.39
CA CYS A 22 4.21 -5.87 -5.07
C CYS A 22 5.13 -5.06 -4.14
N LEU A 23 6.23 -4.52 -4.68
CA LEU A 23 7.16 -3.70 -3.92
C LEU A 23 6.52 -2.36 -3.51
N ALA A 24 5.82 -1.69 -4.43
CA ALA A 24 5.08 -0.47 -4.12
C ALA A 24 3.98 -0.72 -3.08
N ALA A 25 3.18 -1.79 -3.24
CA ALA A 25 2.12 -2.16 -2.28
C ALA A 25 2.67 -2.44 -0.88
N LYS A 26 3.86 -3.05 -0.76
CA LYS A 26 4.53 -3.26 0.53
C LYS A 26 4.83 -1.91 1.20
N TYR A 27 5.45 -0.98 0.50
CA TYR A 27 5.83 0.32 1.07
C TYR A 27 4.61 1.17 1.45
N GLU A 28 3.60 1.23 0.59
CA GLU A 28 2.33 1.92 0.90
C GLU A 28 1.61 1.26 2.09
N GLY A 29 1.57 -0.08 2.13
CA GLY A 29 1.02 -0.83 3.25
C GLY A 29 1.75 -0.58 4.57
N ASP A 30 3.08 -0.47 4.55
CA ASP A 30 3.89 -0.11 5.73
C ASP A 30 3.63 1.34 6.18
N SER A 31 3.48 2.28 5.23
CA SER A 31 3.11 3.68 5.51
C SER A 31 1.76 3.76 6.23
N ILE A 32 0.75 3.05 5.72
CA ILE A 32 -0.56 2.92 6.36
C ILE A 32 -0.41 2.28 7.73
N LYS A 33 0.27 1.13 7.86
CA LYS A 33 0.42 0.41 9.14
C LYS A 33 1.00 1.29 10.25
N THR A 34 1.98 2.11 9.92
CA THR A 34 2.63 3.02 10.88
C THR A 34 1.67 4.14 11.31
N HIS A 35 0.93 4.72 10.37
CA HIS A 35 -0.06 5.76 10.63
C HIS A 35 -1.36 5.24 11.27
N TYR A 36 -1.60 3.94 11.14
CA TYR A 36 -2.80 3.21 11.58
C TYR A 36 -2.74 2.78 13.05
N THR A 37 -1.54 2.67 13.63
CA THR A 37 -1.31 2.28 15.03
C THR A 37 -2.15 3.06 16.06
N PRO A 38 -2.34 4.39 15.95
CA PRO A 38 -3.20 5.17 16.86
C PRO A 38 -4.69 4.86 16.69
N TYR A 39 -5.12 4.48 15.50
CA TYR A 39 -6.52 4.25 15.15
C TYR A 39 -6.98 2.82 15.44
N LYS A 40 -6.05 1.84 15.47
CA LYS A 40 -6.29 0.46 15.90
C LYS A 40 -7.02 0.36 17.24
N HIS A 41 -6.59 1.13 18.23
CA HIS A 41 -7.18 1.09 19.57
C HIS A 41 -8.51 1.84 19.64
N LYS A 42 -8.68 2.88 18.80
CA LYS A 42 -9.91 3.68 18.75
C LYS A 42 -11.07 2.93 18.06
N TYR A 43 -10.76 2.08 17.09
CA TYR A 43 -11.74 1.41 16.23
C TYR A 43 -11.69 -0.13 16.32
N GLY A 44 -11.21 -0.68 17.44
CA GLY A 44 -10.89 -2.11 17.65
C GLY A 44 -11.78 -3.11 16.89
N ASP A 45 -13.09 -3.12 17.15
CA ASP A 45 -14.05 -4.07 16.55
C ASP A 45 -14.67 -3.57 15.24
N SER A 46 -14.42 -2.31 14.87
CA SER A 46 -14.95 -1.66 13.67
C SER A 46 -13.83 -1.36 12.69
N ALA A 47 -13.08 -2.39 12.31
CA ALA A 47 -11.98 -2.27 11.35
C ALA A 47 -12.41 -1.61 10.02
N SER A 48 -13.69 -1.74 9.63
CA SER A 48 -14.27 -1.09 8.46
C SER A 48 -14.36 0.44 8.54
N GLN A 49 -14.41 1.02 9.75
CA GLN A 49 -14.40 2.48 9.93
C GLN A 49 -13.03 3.11 9.60
N LEU A 50 -11.99 2.30 9.47
CA LEU A 50 -10.66 2.76 9.09
C LEU A 50 -10.60 3.05 7.58
N CYS A 51 -11.46 2.41 6.78
CA CYS A 51 -11.63 2.72 5.36
C CYS A 51 -12.30 4.07 5.09
N THR A 52 -12.86 4.73 6.12
CA THR A 52 -13.51 6.04 5.99
C THR A 52 -12.64 7.20 6.45
N VAL A 53 -11.53 6.91 7.14
CA VAL A 53 -10.63 7.92 7.74
C VAL A 53 -9.29 8.00 7.00
N LEU A 54 -8.87 6.90 6.36
CA LEU A 54 -7.72 6.81 5.45
C LEU A 54 -8.18 7.05 4.01
#